data_AF-A0A085FZR0-F1
#
_entry.id   AF-A0A085FZR0-F1
#
_cell.length_a   1.000
_cell.length_b   1.000
_cell.length_c   1.000
_cell.angle_alpha   90.00
_cell.angle_beta   90.00
_cell.angle_gamma   90.00
#
_symmetry.space_group_name_H-M   'P 1'
#
loop_
_entity.id
_entity.type
_entity.pdbx_description
1 polymer ?
#
loop_
_entity_poly.entity_id
_entity_poly.type
_entity_poly.pdbx_seq_one_letter_code
_entity_poly.pdbx_strand_id
1 'polypeptide(L)'
;QFDKTTVRLVMELKKQINPHVFTLKPVAGIHNRLVVDLYPQEGAVSAEDDPLLALLEDYNKGDVARTLPPETAKDGKAGRERPLIIMLDPGH
;
A
#
# COMPACT_ATOMS: atom_id res chain seq x y z
N GLN A 1 2.23 0.69 -31.22
CA GLN A 1 3.69 0.83 -31.12
C GLN A 1 4.04 2.30 -31.38
N PHE A 2 4.82 2.95 -30.50
CA PHE A 2 5.14 4.38 -30.66
C PHE A 2 6.27 4.56 -31.68
N ASP A 3 7.32 3.75 -31.58
CA ASP A 3 8.36 3.58 -32.60
C ASP A 3 8.92 2.15 -32.58
N LYS A 4 9.89 1.83 -33.45
CA LYS A 4 10.44 0.47 -33.64
C LYS A 4 10.97 -0.18 -32.35
N THR A 5 11.36 0.61 -31.36
CA THR A 5 11.97 0.14 -30.11
C THR A 5 11.18 0.56 -28.86
N THR A 6 10.20 1.44 -28.99
CA THR A 6 9.47 2.02 -27.87
C THR A 6 7.99 1.63 -27.90
N VAL A 7 7.53 1.05 -26.80
CA VAL A 7 6.11 0.81 -26.54
C VAL A 7 5.59 1.92 -25.63
N ARG A 8 4.42 2.46 -25.96
CA ARG A 8 3.69 3.42 -25.11
C ARG A 8 2.47 2.71 -24.52
N LEU A 9 2.40 2.67 -23.19
CA LEU A 9 1.18 2.30 -22.47
C LEU A 9 0.42 3.59 -22.15
N VAL A 10 -0.87 3.61 -22.45
CA VAL A 10 -1.79 4.70 -22.09
C VAL A 10 -2.92 4.08 -21.28
N MET A 11 -3.13 4.58 -20.07
CA MET A 11 -4.17 4.11 -19.17
C MET A 11 -5.16 5.24 -18.93
N GLU A 12 -6.44 4.99 -19.22
CA GLU A 12 -7.52 5.89 -18.83
C GLU A 12 -7.86 5.65 -17.36
N LEU A 13 -7.92 6.72 -16.58
CA LEU A 13 -8.11 6.66 -15.14
C LEU A 13 -9.43 7.30 -14.73
N LYS A 14 -10.07 6.72 -13.71
CA LYS A 14 -11.35 7.22 -13.16
C LYS A 14 -11.17 8.37 -12.18
N LYS A 15 -9.97 8.54 -11.62
CA LYS A 15 -9.62 9.54 -10.61
C LYS A 15 -8.20 10.03 -10.86
N GLN A 16 -7.86 11.19 -10.29
CA GLN A 16 -6.49 11.68 -10.29
C GLN A 16 -5.61 10.80 -9.39
N ILE A 17 -4.36 10.63 -9.78
CA ILE A 17 -3.41 9.71 -9.13
C ILE A 17 -2.05 10.36 -8.88
N ASN A 18 -1.29 9.79 -7.95
CA ASN A 18 0.14 10.00 -7.77
C ASN A 18 0.88 8.67 -8.06
N PRO A 19 1.35 8.42 -9.31
CA PRO A 19 1.94 7.14 -9.67
C PRO A 19 3.35 6.96 -9.11
N HIS A 20 3.65 5.75 -8.62
CA HIS A 20 5.00 5.35 -8.24
C HIS A 20 5.51 4.25 -9.19
N VAL A 21 6.66 4.48 -9.83
CA VAL A 21 7.21 3.58 -10.86
C VAL A 21 8.61 3.15 -10.49
N PHE A 22 8.84 1.84 -10.46
CA PHE A 22 10.16 1.25 -10.17
C PHE A 22 10.34 -0.08 -10.89
N THR A 23 11.57 -0.59 -10.91
CA THR A 23 11.89 -1.88 -11.52
C THR A 23 12.44 -2.85 -10.48
N LEU A 24 12.11 -4.13 -10.65
CA LEU A 24 12.63 -5.21 -9.81
C LEU A 24 13.52 -6.13 -10.65
N LYS A 25 14.69 -6.44 -10.10
CA LYS A 25 15.59 -7.44 -10.67
C LYS A 25 14.96 -8.83 -10.64
N PRO A 26 15.45 -9.77 -11.47
CA PRO A 26 14.99 -11.15 -11.43
C PRO A 26 15.25 -11.79 -10.07
N VAL A 27 14.24 -12.48 -9.53
CA VAL A 27 14.33 -13.21 -8.25
C VAL A 27 13.24 -14.27 -8.22
N ALA A 28 13.48 -15.38 -7.51
CA ALA A 28 12.51 -16.46 -7.30
C ALA A 28 11.85 -16.99 -8.60
N GLY A 29 12.62 -17.08 -9.69
CA GLY A 29 12.13 -17.56 -10.99
C GLY A 29 11.34 -16.55 -11.82
N ILE A 30 11.11 -15.34 -11.32
CA ILE A 30 10.45 -14.25 -12.06
C ILE A 30 11.50 -13.33 -12.68
N HIS A 31 11.33 -12.97 -13.96
CA HIS A 31 12.23 -12.12 -14.72
C HIS A 31 12.15 -10.62 -14.33
N ASN A 32 12.71 -9.74 -15.16
CA ASN A 32 12.66 -8.29 -14.96
C ASN A 32 11.22 -7.80 -14.93
N ARG A 33 10.89 -6.98 -13.93
CA ARG A 33 9.55 -6.42 -13.76
C ARG A 33 9.61 -4.91 -13.74
N LEU A 34 8.65 -4.30 -14.45
CA LEU A 34 8.26 -2.91 -14.27
C LEU A 34 7.04 -2.92 -13.37
N VAL A 35 7.13 -2.24 -12.22
CA VAL A 35 6.02 -2.08 -11.28
C VAL A 35 5.52 -0.64 -11.40
N VAL A 36 4.20 -0.49 -11.48
CA VAL A 36 3.51 0.79 -11.59
C VAL A 36 2.38 0.78 -10.57
N ASP A 37 2.60 1.43 -9.44
CA ASP A 37 1.59 1.59 -8.40
C ASP A 37 0.80 2.87 -8.66
N LEU A 38 -0.52 2.77 -8.66
CA LEU A 38 -1.43 3.89 -8.94
C LEU A 38 -2.16 4.30 -7.66
N TYR A 39 -1.51 5.13 -6.85
CA TYR A 39 -2.14 5.69 -5.65
C TYR A 39 -3.05 6.86 -6.03
N PRO A 40 -4.17 7.08 -5.31
CA PRO A 40 -4.94 8.32 -5.43
C PRO A 40 -4.04 9.54 -5.22
N GLN A 41 -4.38 10.67 -5.84
CA GLN A 41 -3.69 11.92 -5.54
C GLN A 41 -3.83 12.29 -4.06
N GLU A 42 -2.78 12.84 -3.45
CA GLU A 42 -2.77 13.22 -2.04
C GLU A 42 -4.01 14.07 -1.68
N GLY A 43 -4.68 13.69 -0.60
CA GLY A 43 -5.92 14.34 -0.14
C GLY A 43 -7.20 13.93 -0.87
N ALA A 44 -7.15 13.10 -1.91
CA ALA A 44 -8.34 12.58 -2.60
C ALA A 44 -9.04 11.45 -1.83
N VAL A 45 -8.33 10.82 -0.88
CA VAL A 45 -8.82 9.80 0.04
C VAL A 45 -8.27 10.17 1.41
N SER A 46 -9.15 10.35 2.41
CA SER A 46 -8.70 10.64 3.76
C SER A 46 -8.20 9.36 4.45
N ALA A 47 -7.37 9.49 5.48
CA ALA A 47 -6.95 8.34 6.29
C ALA A 47 -8.12 7.61 6.97
N GLU A 48 -9.28 8.28 7.10
CA GLU A 48 -10.52 7.69 7.60
C GLU A 48 -11.20 6.81 6.54
N ASP A 49 -11.05 7.17 5.27
CA ASP A 49 -11.64 6.45 4.14
C ASP A 49 -10.81 5.21 3.73
N ASP A 50 -9.47 5.30 3.85
CA ASP A 50 -8.56 4.18 3.58
C ASP A 50 -7.38 4.12 4.57
N PRO A 51 -7.56 3.44 5.71
CA PRO A 51 -6.52 3.28 6.72
C PRO A 51 -5.29 2.52 6.22
N LEU A 52 -5.41 1.68 5.18
CA LEU A 52 -4.27 0.96 4.62
C LEU A 52 -3.43 1.86 3.73
N LEU A 53 -4.06 2.72 2.93
CA LEU A 53 -3.36 3.74 2.15
C LEU A 53 -2.54 4.66 3.07
N ALA A 54 -3.11 5.07 4.20
CA ALA A 54 -2.40 5.88 5.19
C ALA A 54 -1.11 5.19 5.69
N LEU A 55 -1.18 3.88 5.99
CA LEU A 55 0.00 3.11 6.40
C LEU A 55 1.04 2.97 5.27
N LEU A 56 0.61 2.84 4.01
CA LEU A 56 1.52 2.78 2.87
C LEU A 56 2.23 4.12 2.62
N GLU A 57 1.54 5.24 2.80
CA GLU A 57 2.17 6.57 2.72
C GLU A 57 3.25 6.74 3.79
N ASP A 58 2.97 6.34 5.03
CA ASP A 58 3.94 6.34 6.12
C ASP A 58 5.14 5.41 5.81
N TYR A 59 4.88 4.26 5.19
CA TYR A 59 5.93 3.32 4.74
C TYR A 59 6.84 3.94 3.70
N ASN A 60 6.26 4.58 2.69
CA ASN A 60 7.02 5.26 1.65
C ASN A 60 7.84 6.44 2.20
N LYS A 61 7.39 7.09 3.28
CA LYS A 61 8.12 8.14 3.99
C LYS A 61 9.20 7.59 4.94
N GLY A 62 9.20 6.29 5.23
CA GLY A 62 10.11 5.64 6.18
C GLY A 62 9.75 5.87 7.65
N ASP A 63 8.53 6.32 7.94
CA ASP A 63 8.10 6.75 9.27
C ASP A 63 7.15 5.75 9.98
N VAL A 64 6.90 4.57 9.41
CA VAL A 64 5.93 3.58 9.97
C VAL A 64 6.18 3.24 11.43
N ALA A 65 7.44 3.09 11.83
CA ALA A 65 7.77 2.77 13.22
C ALA A 65 7.49 3.92 14.20
N ARG A 66 7.34 5.16 13.71
CA ARG A 66 7.05 6.36 14.51
C ARG A 66 5.57 6.68 14.63
N THR A 67 4.76 6.29 13.65
CA THR A 67 3.32 6.59 13.61
C THR A 67 2.45 5.49 14.20
N LEU A 68 2.98 4.26 14.33
CA LEU A 68 2.29 3.19 15.03
C LEU A 68 2.11 3.54 16.53
N PRO A 69 0.88 3.44 17.08
CA PRO A 69 0.70 3.57 18.51
C PRO A 69 1.54 2.50 19.22
N PRO A 70 2.15 2.83 20.39
CA PRO A 70 2.95 1.87 21.14
C PRO A 70 2.14 0.59 21.39
N GLU A 71 2.75 -0.57 21.15
CA GLU A 71 2.15 -1.87 21.47
C GLU A 71 2.03 -2.03 22.99
N THR A 72 1.07 -1.35 23.58
CA THR A 72 0.64 -1.61 24.95
C THR A 72 -0.43 -2.68 24.93
N ALA A 73 -0.29 -3.69 25.79
CA ALA A 73 -1.33 -4.68 26.00
C ALA A 73 -2.65 -3.96 26.34
N LYS A 74 -3.70 -4.22 25.56
CA LYS A 74 -5.03 -3.64 25.82
C LYS A 74 -5.55 -4.15 27.16
N ASP A 75 -5.98 -3.24 28.02
CA ASP A 75 -6.51 -3.54 29.35
C ASP A 75 -7.68 -4.54 29.31
N GLY A 76 -7.68 -5.45 30.29
CA GLY A 76 -8.73 -6.45 30.47
C GLY A 76 -8.65 -7.67 29.54
N LYS A 77 -9.32 -8.75 29.97
CA LYS A 77 -9.32 -10.04 29.26
C LYS A 77 -10.17 -9.98 27.98
N ALA A 78 -9.57 -10.27 26.83
CA ALA A 78 -10.26 -10.38 25.55
C ALA A 78 -11.40 -11.42 25.61
N GLY A 79 -12.57 -11.08 25.04
CA GLY A 79 -13.75 -11.93 25.06
C GLY A 79 -14.52 -11.96 26.40
N ARG A 80 -14.05 -11.24 27.42
CA ARG A 80 -14.77 -11.06 28.70
C ARG A 80 -14.96 -9.59 29.04
N GLU A 81 -13.87 -8.84 29.09
CA GLU A 81 -13.83 -7.44 29.53
C GLU A 81 -13.61 -6.48 28.36
N ARG A 82 -13.16 -6.98 27.21
CA ARG A 82 -13.07 -6.22 25.96
C ARG A 82 -13.37 -7.10 24.74
N PRO A 83 -13.80 -6.51 23.62
CA PRO A 83 -14.04 -7.24 22.38
C PRO A 83 -12.82 -8.07 21.95
N LEU A 84 -13.08 -9.27 21.42
CA LEU A 84 -12.07 -10.09 20.78
C LEU A 84 -11.79 -9.49 19.39
N ILE A 85 -10.54 -9.05 19.17
CA ILE A 85 -10.08 -8.59 17.86
C ILE A 85 -9.36 -9.74 17.19
N ILE A 86 -9.86 -10.18 16.04
CA ILE A 86 -9.24 -11.22 15.22
C ILE A 86 -8.73 -10.54 13.96
N MET A 87 -7.41 -10.56 13.76
CA MET A 87 -6.80 -10.17 12.49
C MET A 87 -6.77 -11.40 11.60
N LEU A 88 -7.44 -11.31 10.44
CA LEU A 88 -7.41 -12.36 9.43
C LEU A 88 -6.43 -11.92 8.34
N ASP A 89 -5.37 -12.70 8.15
CA ASP A 89 -4.43 -12.53 7.05
C ASP A 89 -4.61 -13.72 6.08
N PRO A 90 -5.24 -13.51 4.91
CA PRO A 90 -5.47 -14.57 3.94
C PRO A 90 -4.20 -15.00 3.18
N GLY A 91 -3.07 -14.29 3.32
CA GLY A 91 -1.86 -14.57 2.55
C GLY A 91 -2.00 -14.24 1.05
N HIS A 92 -1.10 -14.84 0.24
CA HIS A 92 -1.10 -14.76 -1.24
C HIS A 92 -1.76 -15.98 -1.87
#